data_AF-V4B3W2-F1
#
_entry.id   AF-V4B3W2-F1
#
_cell.length_a   1.000
_cell.length_b   1.000
_cell.length_c   1.000
_cell.angle_alpha   90.00
_cell.angle_beta   90.00
_cell.angle_gamma   90.00
#
_symmetry.space_group_name_H-M   'P 1'
#
loop_
_entity.id
_entity.type
_entity.pdbx_description
1 polymer ?
#
loop_
_entity_poly.entity_id
_entity_poly.type
_entity_poly.pdbx_seq_one_letter_code
_entity_poly.pdbx_strand_id
1 'polypeptide(L)'
;MHPTGNGKENMVFTRYNVCRTWTKLSSLQRTRFLLYFLFACLIYVSVKLYLIESLPAGVDLCQLLSKDIDVEKLPNESWWQYICLFEREMDKPLTYICKETRYVGNWKVCLDERYIPKKPCLVYSFGIAYDFSFDEGMAKYGCEVYSFDPSMGLDDHQHSEGVYFKNLGLSYKDEDGFVPRFDEFVNKPQKWKVRTLKSIMKQLNHEKRVIDVLKFDVEGGEWEVIQNIIQDGMVPQIRQLLTEWHIFPDFPPRKTLKSNLKNIQSLETLGLKRFHSFSFYRVHRNMFFNSQSDACYVNSTL
;
A
#
# COMPACT_ATOMS: atom_id res chain seq x y z
N MET A 1 49.10 14.32 -22.45
CA MET A 1 48.92 15.56 -21.67
C MET A 1 47.44 15.81 -21.51
N HIS A 2 46.87 15.36 -20.40
CA HIS A 2 45.48 15.65 -20.02
C HIS A 2 45.55 16.40 -18.69
N PRO A 3 45.03 17.64 -18.60
CA PRO A 3 44.96 18.33 -17.34
C PRO A 3 43.78 17.80 -16.53
N THR A 4 44.11 17.48 -15.28
CA THR A 4 43.28 17.16 -14.13
C THR A 4 42.46 18.35 -13.65
N GLY A 5 41.30 18.10 -13.01
CA GLY A 5 40.88 18.94 -11.88
C GLY A 5 39.39 19.28 -11.72
N ASN A 6 38.76 18.62 -10.74
CA ASN A 6 37.82 19.17 -9.75
C ASN A 6 36.51 19.86 -10.18
N GLY A 7 35.44 19.06 -10.29
CA GLY A 7 34.05 19.50 -10.15
C GLY A 7 33.57 19.55 -8.69
N LYS A 8 34.17 20.42 -7.87
CA LYS A 8 33.68 20.75 -6.52
C LYS A 8 33.74 22.26 -6.26
N GLU A 9 32.98 23.08 -6.99
CA GLU A 9 32.93 24.52 -6.69
C GLU A 9 31.59 25.24 -6.90
N ASN A 10 30.50 24.55 -7.27
CA ASN A 10 29.21 25.21 -7.53
C ASN A 10 28.24 25.27 -6.34
N MET A 11 28.73 25.18 -5.10
CA MET A 11 27.86 25.28 -3.90
C MET A 11 28.39 26.24 -2.82
N VAL A 12 29.28 27.17 -3.19
CA VAL A 12 29.77 28.22 -2.27
C VAL A 12 29.37 29.63 -2.74
N PHE A 13 28.91 29.79 -3.99
CA PHE A 13 28.68 31.10 -4.60
C PHE A 13 27.36 31.82 -4.24
N THR A 14 26.39 31.15 -3.60
CA THR A 14 25.10 31.78 -3.25
C THR A 14 25.06 32.37 -1.84
N ARG A 15 25.85 31.87 -0.88
CA ARG A 15 25.88 32.44 0.50
C ARG A 15 26.72 33.72 0.60
N TYR A 16 27.78 33.85 -0.17
CA TYR A 16 28.71 34.99 -0.06
C TYR A 16 28.15 36.33 -0.56
N ASN A 17 27.26 36.32 -1.57
CA ASN A 17 26.72 37.55 -2.14
C ASN A 17 25.57 38.17 -1.33
N VAL A 18 24.80 37.35 -0.59
CA VAL A 18 23.72 37.85 0.29
C VAL A 18 24.29 38.60 1.50
N CYS A 19 25.43 38.16 2.04
CA CYS A 19 26.09 38.86 3.16
C CYS A 19 26.70 40.21 2.76
N ARG A 20 27.30 40.33 1.57
CA ARG A 20 27.97 41.56 1.10
C ARG A 20 27.00 42.72 0.82
N THR A 21 25.78 42.42 0.39
CA THR A 21 24.72 43.42 0.18
C THR A 21 24.08 43.84 1.50
N TRP A 22 23.92 42.90 2.45
CA TRP A 22 23.36 43.21 3.77
C TRP A 22 24.21 44.21 4.56
N THR A 23 25.54 44.09 4.49
CA THR A 23 26.48 45.03 5.14
C THR A 23 26.45 46.45 4.57
N LYS A 24 25.96 46.62 3.33
CA LYS A 24 25.84 47.93 2.66
C LYS A 24 24.52 48.64 2.91
N LEU A 25 23.53 47.95 3.51
CA LEU A 25 22.25 48.55 3.87
C LEU A 25 22.38 49.35 5.15
N SER A 26 21.78 50.54 5.16
CA SER A 26 21.61 51.37 6.37
C SER A 26 20.82 50.61 7.44
N SER A 27 21.00 51.00 8.71
CA SER A 27 20.23 50.48 9.85
C SER A 27 18.73 50.41 9.55
N LEU A 28 18.16 51.51 9.01
CA LEU A 28 16.74 51.60 8.67
C LEU A 28 16.31 50.60 7.58
N GLN A 29 17.15 50.36 6.57
CA GLN A 29 16.85 49.41 5.50
C GLN A 29 16.90 47.95 5.98
N ARG A 30 17.82 47.61 6.90
CA ARG A 30 17.87 46.27 7.49
C ARG A 30 16.66 45.98 8.37
N THR A 31 16.25 46.97 9.18
CA THR A 31 15.04 46.87 10.00
C THR A 31 13.79 46.70 9.14
N ARG A 32 13.67 47.47 8.05
CA ARG A 32 12.57 47.30 7.08
C ARG A 32 12.55 45.92 6.45
N PHE A 33 13.70 45.40 6.01
CA PHE A 33 13.79 44.06 5.42
C PHE A 33 13.37 42.97 6.41
N LEU A 34 13.84 43.04 7.66
CA LEU A 34 13.44 42.11 8.72
C LEU A 34 11.94 42.20 9.02
N LEU A 35 11.37 43.40 9.03
CA LEU A 35 9.92 43.59 9.20
C LEU A 35 9.13 42.99 8.02
N TYR A 36 9.56 43.20 6.77
CA TYR A 36 8.91 42.59 5.61
C TYR A 36 9.04 41.07 5.60
N PHE A 37 10.20 40.52 6.00
CA PHE A 37 10.41 39.09 6.10
C PHE A 37 9.55 38.47 7.21
N LEU A 38 9.49 39.08 8.39
CA LEU A 38 8.62 38.65 9.48
C LEU A 38 7.14 38.74 9.07
N PHE A 39 6.75 39.80 8.37
CA PHE A 39 5.39 39.95 7.86
C PHE A 39 5.06 38.89 6.79
N ALA A 40 5.99 38.59 5.89
CA ALA A 40 5.84 37.51 4.91
C ALA A 40 5.78 36.12 5.57
N CYS A 41 6.59 35.86 6.60
CA CYS A 41 6.51 34.65 7.41
C CYS A 41 5.19 34.56 8.17
N LEU A 42 4.71 35.66 8.76
CA LEU A 42 3.41 35.73 9.43
C LEU A 42 2.28 35.47 8.44
N ILE A 43 2.28 36.10 7.26
CA ILE A 43 1.31 35.81 6.21
C ILE A 43 1.40 34.34 5.79
N TYR A 44 2.60 33.80 5.57
CA TYR A 44 2.79 32.40 5.19
C TYR A 44 2.25 31.44 6.26
N VAL A 45 2.53 31.71 7.54
CA VAL A 45 2.03 30.93 8.67
C VAL A 45 0.53 31.09 8.83
N SER A 46 -0.02 32.30 8.73
CA SER A 46 -1.46 32.56 8.79
C SER A 46 -2.20 31.90 7.62
N VAL A 47 -1.66 31.96 6.40
CA VAL A 47 -2.23 31.27 5.23
C VAL A 47 -2.12 29.76 5.40
N LYS A 48 -0.99 29.22 5.90
CA LYS A 48 -0.87 27.80 6.25
C LYS A 48 -1.86 27.38 7.34
N LEU A 49 -2.05 28.20 8.37
CA LEU A 49 -3.01 27.96 9.46
C LEU A 49 -4.46 28.08 8.99
N TYR A 50 -4.75 28.97 8.03
CA TYR A 50 -6.06 29.14 7.42
C TYR A 50 -6.38 28.05 6.38
N LEU A 51 -5.35 27.50 5.73
CA LEU A 51 -5.44 26.37 4.80
C LEU A 51 -5.40 25.00 5.49
N ILE A 52 -5.04 24.95 6.78
CA ILE A 52 -5.42 23.81 7.60
C ILE A 52 -6.93 23.95 7.74
N GLU A 53 -7.68 23.19 6.95
CA GLU A 53 -9.10 22.96 7.23
C GLU A 53 -9.19 22.64 8.73
N SER A 54 -9.79 23.56 9.49
CA SER A 54 -9.99 23.41 10.91
C SER A 54 -11.11 22.39 11.09
N LEU A 55 -10.80 21.12 10.79
CA LEU A 55 -11.69 20.01 11.02
C LEU A 55 -11.92 19.94 12.54
N PRO A 56 -13.19 19.95 12.98
CA PRO A 56 -13.49 20.00 14.41
C PRO A 56 -12.83 18.82 15.12
N ALA A 57 -12.10 19.10 16.19
CA ALA A 57 -11.50 18.05 17.00
C ALA A 57 -12.59 17.12 17.55
N GLY A 58 -12.41 15.81 17.38
CA GLY A 58 -13.34 14.80 17.89
C GLY A 58 -14.49 14.42 16.96
N VAL A 59 -14.65 15.07 15.80
CA VAL A 59 -15.60 14.62 14.77
C VAL A 59 -14.93 13.56 13.89
N ASP A 60 -15.65 12.46 13.68
CA ASP A 60 -15.32 11.46 12.68
C ASP A 60 -15.41 12.08 11.28
N LEU A 61 -14.26 12.21 10.60
CA LEU A 61 -14.18 12.86 9.29
C LEU A 61 -15.05 12.20 8.22
N CYS A 62 -15.26 10.88 8.29
CA CYS A 62 -16.08 10.20 7.30
C CYS A 62 -17.58 10.49 7.44
N GLN A 63 -18.02 10.95 8.62
CA GLN A 63 -19.38 11.45 8.81
C GLN A 63 -19.60 12.82 8.14
N LEU A 64 -18.53 13.58 7.90
CA LEU A 64 -18.59 14.87 7.20
C LEU A 64 -18.59 14.71 5.67
N LEU A 65 -18.24 13.53 5.15
CA LEU A 65 -18.16 13.28 3.72
C LEU A 65 -19.55 13.31 3.09
N SER A 66 -19.78 14.19 2.12
CA SER A 66 -21.03 14.23 1.34
C SER A 66 -21.33 12.88 0.68
N LYS A 67 -22.61 12.50 0.60
CA LYS A 67 -23.04 11.27 -0.09
C LYS A 67 -22.87 11.39 -1.61
N ASP A 68 -23.12 12.57 -2.17
CA ASP A 68 -23.14 12.84 -3.62
C ASP A 68 -21.83 13.46 -4.12
N ILE A 69 -20.70 13.01 -3.58
CA ILE A 69 -19.39 13.57 -3.93
C ILE A 69 -18.96 13.20 -5.35
N ASP A 70 -18.64 14.21 -6.15
CA ASP A 70 -18.09 14.03 -7.50
C ASP A 70 -16.58 13.79 -7.42
N VAL A 71 -16.18 12.52 -7.43
CA VAL A 71 -14.77 12.08 -7.33
C VAL A 71 -13.89 12.67 -8.43
N GLU A 72 -14.44 12.99 -9.60
CA GLU A 72 -13.66 13.56 -10.70
C GLU A 72 -13.30 15.03 -10.46
N LYS A 73 -14.14 15.75 -9.70
CA LYS A 73 -13.89 17.14 -9.29
C LYS A 73 -13.15 17.27 -7.95
N LEU A 74 -12.91 16.17 -7.26
CA LEU A 74 -12.23 16.17 -5.97
C LEU A 74 -10.76 16.56 -6.13
N PRO A 75 -10.26 17.60 -5.41
CA PRO A 75 -8.85 17.97 -5.44
C PRO A 75 -7.96 16.89 -4.84
N ASN A 76 -6.71 16.79 -5.30
CA ASN A 76 -5.76 15.82 -4.74
C ASN A 76 -5.38 16.15 -3.30
N GLU A 77 -5.54 17.40 -2.85
CA GLU A 77 -5.26 17.81 -1.47
C GLU A 77 -6.29 17.25 -0.46
N SER A 78 -7.45 16.81 -0.94
CA SER A 78 -8.57 16.24 -0.16
C SER A 78 -8.32 14.80 0.29
N TRP A 79 -7.15 14.52 0.88
CA TRP A 79 -6.70 13.16 1.20
C TRP A 79 -7.69 12.39 2.08
N TRP A 80 -8.27 13.02 3.11
CA TRP A 80 -9.18 12.36 4.05
C TRP A 80 -10.50 11.96 3.37
N GLN A 81 -10.95 12.73 2.38
CA GLN A 81 -12.14 12.40 1.58
C GLN A 81 -11.90 11.14 0.75
N TYR A 82 -10.72 10.99 0.16
CA TYR A 82 -10.36 9.76 -0.55
C TYR A 82 -10.27 8.56 0.38
N ILE A 83 -9.70 8.71 1.57
CA ILE A 83 -9.67 7.61 2.54
C ILE A 83 -11.09 7.17 2.93
N CYS A 84 -11.98 8.12 3.24
CA CYS A 84 -13.38 7.80 3.52
C CYS A 84 -14.10 7.18 2.30
N LEU A 85 -13.67 7.50 1.07
CA LEU A 85 -14.16 6.84 -0.15
C LEU A 85 -13.64 5.40 -0.29
N PHE A 86 -12.41 5.11 0.13
CA PHE A 86 -11.91 3.73 0.23
C PHE A 86 -12.77 2.91 1.19
N GLU A 87 -13.05 3.46 2.37
CA GLU A 87 -13.90 2.79 3.35
C GLU A 87 -15.31 2.53 2.83
N ARG A 88 -15.92 3.51 2.16
CA ARG A 88 -17.21 3.31 1.48
C ARG A 88 -17.16 2.18 0.47
N GLU A 89 -16.06 2.03 -0.26
CA GLU A 89 -15.85 0.92 -1.20
C GLU A 89 -15.71 -0.43 -0.48
N MET A 90 -14.96 -0.46 0.63
CA MET A 90 -14.78 -1.64 1.49
C MET A 90 -16.10 -2.08 2.15
N ASP A 91 -16.95 -1.11 2.51
CA ASP A 91 -18.25 -1.30 3.17
C ASP A 91 -19.40 -1.64 2.22
N LYS A 92 -19.18 -1.59 0.89
CA LYS A 92 -20.21 -2.03 -0.05
C LYS A 92 -20.64 -3.48 0.23
N PRO A 93 -21.92 -3.82 -0.01
CA PRO A 93 -22.40 -5.20 0.08
C PRO A 93 -21.51 -6.16 -0.72
N LEU A 94 -21.42 -7.39 -0.24
CA LEU A 94 -20.70 -8.46 -0.93
C LEU A 94 -21.30 -8.68 -2.32
N THR A 95 -20.45 -8.84 -3.33
CA THR A 95 -20.86 -9.06 -4.73
C THR A 95 -20.83 -10.52 -5.14
N TYR A 96 -20.48 -11.41 -4.22
CA TYR A 96 -20.65 -12.85 -4.33
C TYR A 96 -21.07 -13.46 -2.99
N ILE A 97 -22.02 -14.40 -3.02
CA ILE A 97 -22.42 -15.18 -1.84
C ILE A 97 -21.76 -16.55 -1.96
N CYS A 98 -20.65 -16.73 -1.23
CA CYS A 98 -20.02 -18.04 -1.13
C CYS A 98 -20.82 -18.93 -0.17
N LYS A 99 -21.31 -20.07 -0.66
CA LYS A 99 -22.15 -20.98 0.12
C LYS A 99 -21.32 -21.74 1.15
N GLU A 100 -20.11 -22.13 0.77
CA GLU A 100 -19.17 -22.83 1.64
C GLU A 100 -17.95 -21.95 1.92
N THR A 101 -17.99 -21.20 3.02
CA THR A 101 -16.83 -20.44 3.50
C THR A 101 -16.17 -21.18 4.67
N ARG A 102 -14.84 -21.18 4.71
CA ARG A 102 -14.08 -21.76 5.82
C ARG A 102 -12.89 -20.90 6.18
N TYR A 103 -12.61 -20.80 7.48
CA TYR A 103 -11.34 -20.26 7.96
C TYR A 103 -10.22 -21.28 7.77
N VAL A 104 -9.15 -20.84 7.13
CA VAL A 104 -7.87 -21.52 7.04
C VAL A 104 -6.86 -20.58 7.69
N GLY A 105 -6.27 -20.96 8.83
CA GLY A 105 -5.62 -19.98 9.69
C GLY A 105 -6.59 -18.86 10.08
N ASN A 106 -6.16 -17.60 9.93
CA ASN A 106 -6.98 -16.40 10.14
C ASN A 106 -7.77 -15.94 8.90
N TRP A 107 -7.66 -16.61 7.74
CA TRP A 107 -8.26 -16.14 6.49
C TRP A 107 -9.47 -16.97 6.06
N LYS A 108 -10.47 -16.31 5.46
CA LYS A 108 -11.59 -17.02 4.82
C LYS A 108 -11.28 -17.39 3.38
N VAL A 109 -11.50 -18.66 3.05
CA VAL A 109 -11.43 -19.22 1.70
C VAL A 109 -12.82 -19.63 1.25
N CYS A 110 -13.16 -19.39 -0.01
CA CYS A 110 -14.39 -19.88 -0.62
C CYS A 110 -14.18 -21.30 -1.17
N LEU A 111 -15.06 -22.23 -0.80
CA LEU A 111 -14.99 -23.65 -1.13
C LEU A 111 -16.15 -24.10 -2.03
N ASP A 112 -16.91 -23.15 -2.60
CA ASP A 112 -17.86 -23.47 -3.66
C ASP A 112 -17.15 -24.23 -4.80
N GLU A 113 -17.87 -25.12 -5.49
CA GLU A 113 -17.32 -26.10 -6.45
C GLU A 113 -16.34 -25.52 -7.48
N ARG A 114 -16.57 -24.28 -7.93
CA ARG A 114 -15.73 -23.56 -8.89
C ARG A 114 -14.43 -23.02 -8.30
N TYR A 115 -14.41 -22.75 -6.99
CA TYR A 115 -13.33 -22.03 -6.31
C TYR A 115 -12.54 -22.90 -5.34
N ILE A 116 -13.04 -24.07 -4.97
CA ILE A 116 -12.36 -24.99 -4.06
C ILE A 116 -10.95 -25.35 -4.56
N PRO A 117 -9.90 -25.05 -3.78
CA PRO A 117 -8.54 -25.48 -4.10
C PRO A 117 -8.47 -27.01 -4.11
N LYS A 118 -8.03 -27.59 -5.24
CA LYS A 118 -7.86 -29.03 -5.40
C LYS A 118 -6.58 -29.33 -6.16
N LYS A 119 -5.88 -30.40 -5.74
CA LYS A 119 -4.63 -30.81 -6.39
C LYS A 119 -4.83 -31.10 -7.89
N PRO A 120 -3.96 -30.60 -8.79
CA PRO A 120 -2.83 -29.70 -8.52
C PRO A 120 -3.28 -28.24 -8.32
N CYS A 121 -3.07 -27.70 -7.11
CA CYS A 121 -3.35 -26.30 -6.80
C CYS A 121 -2.08 -25.55 -6.40
N LEU A 122 -2.06 -24.23 -6.67
CA LEU A 122 -0.96 -23.32 -6.37
C LEU A 122 -1.43 -22.22 -5.43
N VAL A 123 -0.72 -22.00 -4.33
CA VAL A 123 -1.04 -20.95 -3.36
C VAL A 123 0.19 -20.10 -3.13
N TYR A 124 0.01 -18.78 -3.20
CA TYR A 124 1.01 -17.81 -2.75
C TYR A 124 0.48 -17.05 -1.55
N SER A 125 1.29 -16.98 -0.50
CA SER A 125 0.97 -16.33 0.77
C SER A 125 2.08 -15.34 1.10
N PHE A 126 1.77 -14.05 1.20
CA PHE A 126 2.73 -13.00 1.53
C PHE A 126 2.41 -12.38 2.89
N GLY A 127 3.45 -11.97 3.61
CA GLY A 127 3.38 -11.46 5.00
C GLY A 127 2.94 -12.57 5.93
N ILE A 128 3.93 -13.34 6.38
CA ILE A 128 3.70 -14.55 7.19
C ILE A 128 3.80 -14.19 8.67
N ALA A 129 4.71 -13.29 9.04
CA ALA A 129 4.93 -12.87 10.42
C ALA A 129 5.05 -14.06 11.41
N TYR A 130 5.70 -15.14 10.97
CA TYR A 130 5.86 -16.40 11.71
C TYR A 130 4.57 -17.21 11.97
N ASP A 131 3.42 -16.79 11.45
CA ASP A 131 2.18 -17.58 11.47
C ASP A 131 1.97 -18.30 10.13
N PHE A 132 2.38 -19.57 10.09
CA PHE A 132 2.20 -20.46 8.93
C PHE A 132 0.87 -21.23 8.95
N SER A 133 -0.07 -20.90 9.84
CA SER A 133 -1.30 -21.69 10.02
C SER A 133 -2.20 -21.68 8.77
N PHE A 134 -2.25 -20.56 8.04
CA PHE A 134 -2.91 -20.49 6.75
C PHE A 134 -2.21 -21.38 5.72
N ASP A 135 -0.89 -21.27 5.61
CA ASP A 135 -0.05 -21.96 4.64
C ASP A 135 -0.12 -23.48 4.79
N GLU A 136 0.07 -23.97 6.02
CA GLU A 136 -0.09 -25.39 6.36
C GLU A 136 -1.53 -25.86 6.18
N GLY A 137 -2.50 -24.99 6.47
CA GLY A 137 -3.91 -25.25 6.22
C GLY A 137 -4.20 -25.47 4.73
N MET A 138 -3.62 -24.67 3.85
CA MET A 138 -3.74 -24.80 2.40
C MET A 138 -2.98 -26.03 1.86
N ALA A 139 -1.83 -26.37 2.43
CA ALA A 139 -1.12 -27.60 2.10
C ALA A 139 -1.95 -28.86 2.40
N LYS A 140 -2.81 -28.84 3.43
CA LYS A 140 -3.76 -29.94 3.73
C LYS A 140 -4.84 -30.13 2.65
N TYR A 141 -5.10 -29.13 1.81
CA TYR A 141 -5.92 -29.27 0.59
C TYR A 141 -5.14 -29.89 -0.58
N GLY A 142 -3.87 -30.26 -0.37
CA GLY A 142 -2.98 -30.84 -1.36
C GLY A 142 -2.33 -29.80 -2.30
N CYS A 143 -2.34 -28.53 -1.91
CA CYS A 143 -1.75 -27.44 -2.69
C CYS A 143 -0.24 -27.36 -2.50
N GLU A 144 0.42 -26.89 -3.54
CA GLU A 144 1.79 -26.40 -3.48
C GLU A 144 1.74 -24.94 -3.00
N VAL A 145 2.30 -24.68 -1.82
CA VAL A 145 2.23 -23.40 -1.14
C VAL A 145 3.59 -22.73 -1.11
N TYR A 146 3.68 -21.49 -1.56
CA TYR A 146 4.85 -20.65 -1.36
C TYR A 146 4.52 -19.52 -0.40
N SER A 147 5.27 -19.49 0.69
CA SER A 147 5.16 -18.51 1.77
C SER A 147 6.28 -17.49 1.62
N PHE A 148 5.96 -16.21 1.64
CA PHE A 148 6.88 -15.13 1.27
C PHE A 148 6.90 -14.06 2.35
N ASP A 149 8.03 -13.88 3.02
CA ASP A 149 8.17 -12.81 4.00
C ASP A 149 9.63 -12.39 4.22
N PRO A 150 10.07 -11.27 3.63
CA PRO A 150 11.43 -10.80 3.84
C PRO A 150 11.65 -10.12 5.20
N SER A 151 10.58 -9.79 5.95
CA SER A 151 10.69 -9.17 7.28
C SER A 151 11.21 -10.14 8.35
N MET A 152 10.99 -11.44 8.14
CA MET A 152 11.43 -12.50 9.05
C MET A 152 12.95 -12.72 9.00
N GLY A 153 13.62 -12.34 7.91
CA GLY A 153 15.08 -12.48 7.77
C GLY A 153 15.57 -13.94 7.78
N LEU A 154 14.70 -14.92 7.50
CA LEU A 154 15.05 -16.33 7.36
C LEU A 154 15.58 -16.63 5.95
N ASP A 155 16.39 -17.67 5.79
CA ASP A 155 16.77 -18.16 4.45
C ASP A 155 15.62 -18.93 3.79
N ASP A 156 15.66 -19.06 2.46
CA ASP A 156 14.78 -19.97 1.72
C ASP A 156 14.87 -21.39 2.29
N HIS A 157 13.73 -21.99 2.64
CA HIS A 157 13.69 -23.34 3.17
C HIS A 157 12.33 -24.00 2.90
N GLN A 158 12.26 -25.31 3.07
CA GLN A 158 10.99 -26.00 3.16
C GLN A 158 10.51 -25.91 4.61
N HIS A 159 9.41 -25.19 4.83
CA HIS A 159 8.82 -25.02 6.16
C HIS A 159 8.16 -26.32 6.63
N SER A 160 7.34 -26.92 5.77
CA SER A 160 6.67 -28.20 6.01
C SER A 160 6.35 -28.93 4.69
N GLU A 161 5.72 -30.10 4.75
CA GLU A 161 5.32 -30.84 3.54
C GLU A 161 4.37 -29.98 2.68
N GLY A 162 4.77 -29.67 1.45
CA GLY A 162 3.99 -28.84 0.54
C GLY A 162 4.08 -27.32 0.77
N VAL A 163 4.84 -26.86 1.78
CA VAL A 163 5.02 -25.43 2.10
C VAL A 163 6.49 -25.02 1.94
N TYR A 164 6.74 -24.08 1.04
CA TYR A 164 8.08 -23.58 0.71
C TYR A 164 8.21 -22.11 1.07
N PHE A 165 9.03 -21.81 2.07
CA PHE A 165 9.30 -20.44 2.47
C PHE A 165 10.34 -19.79 1.55
N LYS A 166 10.11 -18.51 1.24
CA LYS A 166 10.94 -17.66 0.39
C LYS A 166 11.21 -16.32 1.06
N ASN A 167 12.49 -15.97 1.18
CA ASN A 167 12.91 -14.64 1.62
C ASN A 167 12.83 -13.64 0.47
N LEU A 168 11.59 -13.27 0.14
CA LEU A 168 11.27 -12.43 -1.00
C LEU A 168 9.97 -11.69 -0.73
N GLY A 169 9.95 -10.38 -0.93
CA GLY A 169 8.74 -9.56 -0.79
C GLY A 169 7.97 -9.38 -2.09
N LEU A 170 6.67 -9.14 -1.97
CA LEU A 170 5.81 -8.70 -3.07
C LEU A 170 5.84 -7.17 -3.17
N SER A 171 5.98 -6.64 -4.38
CA SER A 171 5.94 -5.20 -4.63
C SER A 171 5.47 -4.89 -6.06
N TYR A 172 5.38 -3.61 -6.40
CA TYR A 172 5.03 -3.12 -7.74
C TYR A 172 6.20 -3.09 -8.72
N LYS A 173 7.40 -3.46 -8.26
CA LYS A 173 8.64 -3.48 -9.05
C LYS A 173 9.59 -4.56 -8.55
N ASP A 174 10.57 -4.87 -9.40
CA ASP A 174 11.68 -5.74 -9.06
C ASP A 174 12.84 -4.90 -8.51
N GLU A 175 13.29 -5.18 -7.29
CA GLU A 175 14.40 -4.47 -6.66
C GLU A 175 15.16 -5.36 -5.66
N ASP A 176 16.49 -5.27 -5.69
CA ASP A 176 17.41 -5.94 -4.76
C ASP A 176 17.96 -4.85 -3.83
N GLY A 177 17.23 -4.52 -2.78
CA GLY A 177 17.60 -3.41 -1.90
C GLY A 177 16.44 -2.50 -1.48
N PHE A 178 15.20 -2.93 -1.69
CA PHE A 178 14.02 -2.20 -1.27
C PHE A 178 14.08 -1.90 0.23
N VAL A 179 13.85 -0.65 0.60
CA VAL A 179 13.83 -0.23 2.00
C VAL A 179 12.36 -0.21 2.45
N PRO A 180 11.93 -1.17 3.30
CA PRO A 180 10.58 -1.17 3.81
C PRO A 180 10.34 -0.01 4.77
N ARG A 181 9.05 0.31 4.94
CA ARG A 181 8.61 1.21 5.99
C ARG A 181 8.91 0.58 7.36
N PHE A 182 9.21 1.41 8.34
CA PHE A 182 9.28 0.97 9.73
C PHE A 182 7.88 0.81 10.32
N ASP A 183 7.65 -0.31 10.98
CA ASP A 183 6.42 -0.64 11.72
C ASP A 183 6.76 -1.66 12.83
N GLU A 184 5.74 -2.34 13.35
CA GLU A 184 5.94 -3.31 14.43
C GLU A 184 6.73 -4.55 13.99
N PHE A 185 6.58 -4.96 12.73
CA PHE A 185 7.29 -6.09 12.13
C PHE A 185 8.69 -5.69 11.64
N VAL A 186 8.83 -4.43 11.21
CA VAL A 186 10.08 -3.84 10.72
C VAL A 186 10.59 -2.76 11.68
N ASN A 187 11.15 -3.20 12.82
CA ASN A 187 11.66 -2.28 13.84
C ASN A 187 13.17 -1.96 13.71
N LYS A 188 13.86 -2.52 12.71
CA LYS A 188 15.29 -2.29 12.42
C LYS A 188 15.50 -2.02 10.94
N PRO A 189 16.52 -1.20 10.58
CA PRO A 189 16.86 -1.00 9.18
C PRO A 189 17.17 -2.33 8.49
N GLN A 190 16.47 -2.59 7.39
CA GLN A 190 16.67 -3.78 6.57
C GLN A 190 16.51 -3.44 5.09
N LYS A 191 17.00 -4.34 4.24
CA LYS A 191 16.88 -4.25 2.78
C LYS A 191 16.33 -5.55 2.26
N TRP A 192 15.29 -5.45 1.44
CA TRP A 192 14.59 -6.61 0.92
C TRP A 192 14.86 -6.81 -0.56
N LYS A 193 14.85 -8.07 -0.95
CA LYS A 193 14.61 -8.47 -2.32
C LYS A 193 13.10 -8.47 -2.53
N VAL A 194 12.60 -7.66 -3.47
CA VAL A 194 11.18 -7.60 -3.79
C VAL A 194 10.95 -7.82 -5.28
N ARG A 195 9.80 -8.39 -5.64
CA ARG A 195 9.43 -8.69 -7.02
C ARG A 195 7.96 -8.43 -7.27
N THR A 196 7.60 -8.16 -8.52
CA THR A 196 6.20 -8.19 -8.96
C THR A 196 5.65 -9.61 -8.92
N LEU A 197 4.32 -9.77 -8.82
CA LEU A 197 3.68 -11.08 -8.87
C LEU A 197 4.06 -11.84 -10.16
N LYS A 198 4.09 -11.13 -11.29
CA LYS A 198 4.48 -11.68 -12.59
C LYS A 198 5.93 -12.17 -12.61
N SER A 199 6.85 -11.41 -12.03
CA SER A 199 8.26 -11.82 -11.91
C SER A 199 8.43 -13.03 -10.99
N ILE A 200 7.68 -13.11 -9.87
CA ILE A 200 7.69 -14.28 -8.99
C ILE A 200 7.19 -15.52 -9.73
N MET A 201 6.06 -15.40 -10.44
CA MET A 201 5.52 -16.46 -11.28
C MET A 201 6.54 -16.96 -12.31
N LYS A 202 7.29 -16.04 -12.94
CA LYS A 202 8.37 -16.39 -13.86
C LYS A 202 9.54 -17.10 -13.17
N GLN A 203 10.00 -16.58 -12.04
CA GLN A 203 11.14 -17.17 -11.30
C GLN A 203 10.86 -18.59 -10.82
N LEU A 204 9.60 -18.89 -10.49
CA LEU A 204 9.16 -20.21 -10.04
C LEU A 204 8.64 -21.09 -11.20
N ASN A 205 8.75 -20.64 -12.46
CA ASN A 205 8.25 -21.34 -13.65
C ASN A 205 6.74 -21.63 -13.62
N HIS A 206 5.96 -20.75 -13.01
CA HIS A 206 4.52 -20.85 -12.84
C HIS A 206 3.71 -20.01 -13.83
N GLU A 207 4.32 -19.35 -14.82
CA GLU A 207 3.66 -18.42 -15.77
C GLU A 207 2.40 -19.00 -16.47
N LYS A 208 2.32 -20.33 -16.61
CA LYS A 208 1.21 -21.05 -17.25
C LYS A 208 0.20 -21.64 -16.26
N ARG A 209 0.35 -21.36 -14.96
CA ARG A 209 -0.53 -21.86 -13.89
C ARG A 209 -1.49 -20.77 -13.44
N VAL A 210 -2.63 -21.20 -12.94
CA VAL A 210 -3.53 -20.36 -12.15
C VAL A 210 -3.09 -20.42 -10.70
N ILE A 211 -3.04 -19.27 -10.03
CA ILE A 211 -2.91 -19.18 -8.58
C ILE A 211 -4.31 -19.43 -7.99
N ASP A 212 -4.49 -20.57 -7.32
CA ASP A 212 -5.76 -20.94 -6.69
C ASP A 212 -6.15 -19.96 -5.59
N VAL A 213 -5.16 -19.60 -4.76
CA VAL A 213 -5.31 -18.58 -3.72
C VAL A 213 -4.07 -17.70 -3.67
N LEU A 214 -4.26 -16.41 -3.92
CA LEU A 214 -3.27 -15.37 -3.69
C LEU A 214 -3.68 -14.64 -2.40
N LYS A 215 -2.94 -14.88 -1.31
CA LYS A 215 -3.09 -14.16 -0.04
C LYS A 215 -1.93 -13.19 0.12
N PHE A 216 -2.21 -11.93 0.42
CA PHE A 216 -1.18 -11.00 0.86
C PHE A 216 -1.69 -10.00 1.89
N ASP A 217 -0.90 -9.85 2.92
CA ASP A 217 -0.97 -8.80 3.92
C ASP A 217 0.47 -8.26 3.99
N VAL A 218 0.70 -7.04 3.52
CA VAL A 218 2.04 -6.50 3.28
C VAL A 218 2.17 -5.08 3.81
N GLU A 219 1.45 -4.78 4.89
CA GLU A 219 1.63 -3.58 5.72
C GLU A 219 1.58 -2.27 4.93
N GLY A 220 0.64 -2.15 4.00
CA GLY A 220 0.44 -0.98 3.14
C GLY A 220 0.83 -1.23 1.70
N GLY A 221 1.70 -2.21 1.41
CA GLY A 221 2.10 -2.52 0.03
C GLY A 221 0.94 -2.91 -0.91
N GLU A 222 -0.23 -3.25 -0.37
CA GLU A 222 -1.39 -3.78 -1.12
C GLU A 222 -1.83 -2.85 -2.24
N TRP A 223 -1.81 -1.54 -1.98
CA TRP A 223 -2.26 -0.53 -2.94
C TRP A 223 -1.43 -0.53 -4.23
N GLU A 224 -0.11 -0.56 -4.09
CA GLU A 224 0.81 -0.56 -5.23
C GLU A 224 0.87 -1.95 -5.89
N VAL A 225 0.78 -3.01 -5.10
CA VAL A 225 0.70 -4.40 -5.58
C VAL A 225 -0.52 -4.60 -6.47
N ILE A 226 -1.70 -4.15 -6.02
CA ILE A 226 -2.94 -4.25 -6.81
C ILE A 226 -2.85 -3.46 -8.10
N GLN A 227 -2.28 -2.25 -8.04
CA GLN A 227 -2.02 -1.47 -9.25
C GLN A 227 -1.16 -2.26 -10.23
N ASN A 228 -0.07 -2.88 -9.78
CA ASN A 228 0.80 -3.68 -10.63
C ASN A 228 0.11 -4.95 -11.16
N ILE A 229 -0.65 -5.68 -10.33
CA ILE A 229 -1.43 -6.87 -10.75
C ILE A 229 -2.38 -6.53 -11.91
N ILE A 230 -3.05 -5.38 -11.83
CA ILE A 230 -3.95 -4.90 -12.90
C ILE A 230 -3.14 -4.55 -14.15
N GLN A 231 -2.06 -3.78 -14.01
CA GLN A 231 -1.23 -3.33 -15.13
C GLN A 231 -0.55 -4.49 -15.87
N ASP A 232 -0.10 -5.51 -15.13
CA ASP A 232 0.53 -6.70 -15.69
C ASP A 232 -0.46 -7.71 -16.28
N GLY A 233 -1.77 -7.46 -16.14
CA GLY A 233 -2.82 -8.34 -16.64
C GLY A 233 -2.91 -9.66 -15.87
N MET A 234 -2.55 -9.66 -14.59
CA MET A 234 -2.46 -10.88 -13.77
C MET A 234 -3.81 -11.32 -13.18
N VAL A 235 -4.83 -10.44 -13.16
CA VAL A 235 -6.15 -10.75 -12.57
C VAL A 235 -6.75 -12.07 -13.10
N PRO A 236 -6.77 -12.35 -14.41
CA PRO A 236 -7.29 -13.61 -14.95
C PRO A 236 -6.51 -14.87 -14.55
N GLN A 237 -5.33 -14.74 -13.90
CA GLN A 237 -4.55 -15.88 -13.39
C GLN A 237 -4.76 -16.12 -11.88
N ILE A 238 -5.64 -15.36 -11.23
CA ILE A 238 -5.91 -15.45 -9.79
C ILE A 238 -7.34 -15.93 -9.59
N ARG A 239 -7.53 -17.14 -9.04
CA ARG A 239 -8.85 -17.72 -8.76
C ARG A 239 -9.49 -17.14 -7.50
N GLN A 240 -8.71 -16.99 -6.43
CA GLN A 240 -9.12 -16.27 -5.23
C GLN A 240 -8.04 -15.26 -4.82
N LEU A 241 -8.45 -14.06 -4.46
CA LEU A 241 -7.59 -12.99 -3.94
C LEU A 241 -8.02 -12.70 -2.50
N LEU A 242 -7.09 -12.81 -1.56
CA LEU A 242 -7.30 -12.47 -0.15
C LEU A 242 -6.29 -11.37 0.20
N THR A 243 -6.78 -10.22 0.63
CA THR A 243 -5.93 -9.06 0.94
C THR A 243 -6.42 -8.35 2.18
N GLU A 244 -5.49 -7.74 2.91
CA GLU A 244 -5.81 -6.84 4.01
C GLU A 244 -5.45 -5.40 3.65
N TRP A 245 -6.46 -4.55 3.57
CA TRP A 245 -6.26 -3.17 3.19
C TRP A 245 -5.76 -2.35 4.35
N HIS A 246 -4.51 -1.93 4.30
CA HIS A 246 -3.92 -1.09 5.32
C HIS A 246 -3.95 0.39 4.96
N ILE A 247 -4.50 1.21 5.85
CA ILE A 247 -4.51 2.67 5.77
C ILE A 247 -3.87 3.21 7.05
N PHE A 248 -2.76 3.90 6.88
CA PHE A 248 -1.98 4.52 7.95
C PHE A 248 -2.00 6.04 7.79
N PRO A 249 -1.59 6.81 8.82
CA PRO A 249 -1.63 8.28 8.74
C PRO A 249 -0.82 8.87 7.57
N ASP A 250 0.20 8.16 7.10
CA ASP A 250 1.09 8.56 6.01
C ASP A 250 1.02 7.64 4.77
N PHE A 251 0.19 6.60 4.77
CA PHE A 251 0.09 5.61 3.68
C PHE A 251 -1.37 5.15 3.42
N PRO A 252 -1.83 4.98 2.16
CA PRO A 252 -1.10 5.12 0.90
C PRO A 252 -0.65 6.56 0.60
N PRO A 253 0.38 6.74 -0.25
CA PRO A 253 0.91 8.06 -0.56
C PRO A 253 -0.22 8.94 -1.11
N ARG A 254 -0.35 10.17 -0.58
CA ARG A 254 -1.48 11.06 -0.94
C ARG A 254 -1.65 11.28 -2.46
N LYS A 255 -0.53 11.28 -3.19
CA LYS A 255 -0.49 11.43 -4.66
C LYS A 255 -1.14 10.26 -5.43
N THR A 256 -1.30 9.08 -4.82
CA THR A 256 -1.86 7.88 -5.47
C THR A 256 -3.31 7.62 -5.08
N LEU A 257 -3.92 8.45 -4.22
CA LEU A 257 -5.26 8.17 -3.68
C LEU A 257 -6.33 8.04 -4.76
N LYS A 258 -6.34 8.96 -5.73
CA LYS A 258 -7.30 8.92 -6.85
C LYS A 258 -7.14 7.67 -7.71
N SER A 259 -5.90 7.27 -8.03
CA SER A 259 -5.65 6.05 -8.83
C SER A 259 -5.99 4.80 -8.03
N ASN A 260 -5.66 4.75 -6.74
CA ASN A 260 -5.96 3.63 -5.87
C ASN A 260 -7.47 3.41 -5.75
N LEU A 261 -8.26 4.50 -5.65
CA LEU A 261 -9.73 4.43 -5.60
C LEU A 261 -10.28 3.78 -6.88
N LYS A 262 -9.78 4.23 -8.04
CA LYS A 262 -10.16 3.66 -9.33
C LYS A 262 -9.77 2.19 -9.45
N ASN A 263 -8.58 1.83 -8.97
CA ASN A 263 -8.10 0.44 -9.00
C ASN A 263 -9.01 -0.47 -8.18
N ILE A 264 -9.32 -0.13 -6.93
CA ILE A 264 -10.19 -0.98 -6.09
C ILE A 264 -11.61 -1.08 -6.66
N GLN A 265 -12.15 0.00 -7.21
CA GLN A 265 -13.44 0.01 -7.91
C GLN A 265 -13.44 -0.86 -9.17
N SER A 266 -12.30 -0.97 -9.85
CA SER A 266 -12.17 -1.77 -11.07
C SER A 266 -12.06 -3.27 -10.81
N LEU A 267 -11.73 -3.72 -9.60
CA LEU A 267 -11.54 -5.16 -9.32
C LEU A 267 -12.79 -5.98 -9.70
N GLU A 268 -13.98 -5.44 -9.44
CA GLU A 268 -15.24 -6.12 -9.76
C GLU A 268 -15.53 -6.21 -11.26
N THR A 269 -15.15 -5.19 -12.03
CA THR A 269 -15.29 -5.19 -13.49
C THR A 269 -14.24 -6.08 -14.15
N LEU A 270 -13.10 -6.28 -13.48
CA LEU A 270 -12.06 -7.23 -13.86
C LEU A 270 -12.36 -8.68 -13.45
N GLY A 271 -13.50 -8.93 -12.80
CA GLY A 271 -14.00 -10.28 -12.50
C GLY A 271 -13.91 -10.70 -11.04
N LEU A 272 -13.20 -9.95 -10.19
CA LEU A 272 -13.05 -10.25 -8.77
C LEU A 272 -14.30 -9.84 -7.99
N LYS A 273 -15.10 -10.81 -7.56
CA LYS A 273 -16.32 -10.59 -6.77
C LYS A 273 -16.04 -10.84 -5.30
N ARG A 274 -16.34 -9.84 -4.46
CA ARG A 274 -16.05 -9.91 -3.03
C ARG A 274 -17.06 -10.83 -2.33
N PHE A 275 -16.55 -11.83 -1.62
CA PHE A 275 -17.36 -12.80 -0.87
C PHE A 275 -17.18 -12.70 0.65
N HIS A 276 -16.15 -12.00 1.09
CA HIS A 276 -15.94 -11.68 2.49
C HIS A 276 -15.30 -10.30 2.62
N SER A 277 -15.68 -9.59 3.67
CA SER A 277 -15.05 -8.37 4.15
C SER A 277 -15.16 -8.36 5.68
N PHE A 278 -14.13 -7.88 6.35
CA PHE A 278 -14.16 -7.58 7.78
C PHE A 278 -13.38 -6.31 8.02
N SER A 279 -14.02 -5.31 8.62
CA SER A 279 -13.35 -4.05 8.96
C SER A 279 -12.99 -4.03 10.43
N PHE A 280 -11.73 -3.68 10.70
CA PHE A 280 -11.22 -3.50 12.04
C PHE A 280 -11.64 -2.15 12.62
N TYR A 281 -11.22 -1.89 13.86
CA TYR A 281 -11.48 -0.60 14.49
C TYR A 281 -10.83 0.54 13.72
N ARG A 282 -11.63 1.55 13.36
CA ARG A 282 -11.17 2.70 12.57
C ARG A 282 -10.99 3.95 13.42
N VAL A 283 -10.01 4.76 13.06
CA VAL A 283 -9.72 6.05 13.70
C VAL A 283 -9.71 7.15 12.64
N HIS A 284 -10.66 8.08 12.71
CA HIS A 284 -10.85 9.15 11.71
C HIS A 284 -10.61 10.54 12.30
N ARG A 285 -9.37 10.84 12.70
CA ARG A 285 -9.01 12.18 13.23
C ARG A 285 -8.06 12.90 12.29
N ASN A 286 -8.08 14.23 12.30
CA ASN A 286 -7.37 15.11 11.35
C ASN A 286 -5.88 14.72 11.10
N MET A 287 -5.12 14.38 12.13
CA MET A 287 -3.71 13.96 11.97
C MET A 287 -3.48 12.46 12.18
N PHE A 288 -4.53 11.71 12.46
CA PHE A 288 -4.42 10.29 12.78
C PHE A 288 -5.59 9.57 12.14
N PHE A 289 -5.32 9.12 10.91
CA PHE A 289 -6.23 8.28 10.16
C PHE A 289 -5.64 6.87 10.13
N ASN A 290 -6.33 5.90 10.72
CA ASN A 290 -5.94 4.51 10.67
C ASN A 290 -7.19 3.66 10.40
N SER A 291 -7.11 2.80 9.40
CA SER A 291 -8.19 1.90 9.00
C SER A 291 -7.58 0.64 8.40
N GLN A 292 -8.20 -0.50 8.69
CA GLN A 292 -7.75 -1.81 8.25
C GLN A 292 -8.97 -2.65 7.89
N SER A 293 -8.89 -3.41 6.81
CA SER A 293 -10.01 -4.26 6.39
C SER A 293 -9.55 -5.47 5.58
N ASP A 294 -9.97 -6.65 6.02
CA ASP A 294 -9.90 -7.86 5.21
C ASP A 294 -10.84 -7.74 4.01
N ALA A 295 -10.40 -8.24 2.87
CA ALA A 295 -11.24 -8.42 1.70
C ALA A 295 -10.85 -9.71 0.96
N CYS A 296 -11.83 -10.60 0.79
CA CYS A 296 -11.66 -11.83 0.03
C CYS A 296 -12.54 -11.83 -1.21
N TYR A 297 -11.94 -12.20 -2.34
CA TYR A 297 -12.57 -12.19 -3.65
C TYR A 297 -12.45 -13.56 -4.31
N VAL A 298 -13.49 -13.93 -5.05
CA VAL A 298 -13.45 -15.02 -6.04
C VAL A 298 -13.43 -14.43 -7.44
N ASN A 299 -12.74 -15.07 -8.37
CA ASN A 299 -12.68 -14.60 -9.74
C ASN A 299 -13.71 -15.29 -10.63
N SER A 300 -14.74 -14.55 -11.00
CA SER A 300 -15.85 -15.03 -11.83
C SER A 300 -15.48 -15.29 -13.30
N THR A 301 -14.28 -14.94 -13.75
CA THR A 301 -13.81 -15.18 -15.14
C THR A 301 -13.08 -16.51 -15.33
N LEU A 302 -12.76 -17.23 -14.24
CA LEU A 302 -11.94 -18.45 -14.25
C LEU A 302 -12.72 -19.75 -14.06
#